data_AF-A0A931IS63-F1
#
_entry.id   AF-A0A931IS63-F1
#
_cell.length_a   1.000
_cell.length_b   1.000
_cell.length_c   1.000
_cell.angle_alpha   90.00
_cell.angle_beta   90.00
_cell.angle_gamma   90.00
#
_symmetry.space_group_name_H-M   'P 1'
#
loop_
_entity.id
_entity.type
_entity.pdbx_description
1 polymer ?
#
loop_
_entity_poly.entity_id
_entity_poly.type
_entity_poly.pdbx_seq_one_letter_code
_entity_poly.pdbx_strand_id
1 'polypeptide(L)'
;MKRRLLLAALPAPFLLSACAGPEVREYAQERPQLDLRQYFNGPLVGHGVFTDRSGRVKARFVVRMVGRWQGEQGVLEEDFEYSDGRKERRVWRLTHQGDGRYSGRADDVVGEAQGQAAGNALRWGYTLKLPVDGKVYEVQFDDWMWLVDERVMLNKARMSKFGFDLGEVTLSFTRQ
;
A
#
# COMPACT_ATOMS: atom_id res chain seq x y z
N MET A 1 -57.59 44.08 -0.87
CA MET A 1 -57.23 42.97 -1.77
C MET A 1 -55.86 42.44 -1.36
N LYS A 2 -55.78 41.24 -0.77
CA LYS A 2 -54.53 40.67 -0.22
C LYS A 2 -53.81 39.86 -1.32
N ARG A 3 -52.68 40.35 -1.83
CA ARG A 3 -51.80 39.57 -2.71
C ARG A 3 -50.85 38.72 -1.86
N ARG A 4 -51.08 37.41 -1.81
CA ARG A 4 -50.14 36.44 -1.23
C ARG A 4 -49.06 36.16 -2.29
N LEU A 5 -47.84 36.62 -2.04
CA LEU A 5 -46.65 36.22 -2.79
C LEU A 5 -46.24 34.83 -2.29
N LEU A 6 -46.46 33.80 -3.11
CA LEU A 6 -45.90 32.47 -2.93
C LEU A 6 -44.44 32.52 -3.40
N LEU A 7 -43.48 32.55 -2.48
CA LEU A 7 -42.08 32.27 -2.80
C LEU A 7 -41.95 30.78 -3.11
N ALA A 8 -41.73 30.45 -4.38
CA ALA A 8 -41.27 29.13 -4.79
C ALA A 8 -39.80 28.98 -4.38
N ALA A 9 -39.53 28.12 -3.38
CA ALA A 9 -38.18 27.73 -3.03
C ALA A 9 -37.63 26.77 -4.10
N LEU A 10 -36.67 27.24 -4.91
CA LEU A 10 -35.89 26.36 -5.79
C LEU A 10 -34.96 25.48 -4.93
N PRO A 11 -34.95 24.15 -5.09
CA PRO A 11 -33.95 23.31 -4.45
C PRO A 11 -32.60 23.54 -5.12
N ALA A 12 -31.65 24.13 -4.39
CA ALA A 12 -30.27 24.23 -4.81
C ALA A 12 -29.64 22.82 -4.87
N PRO A 13 -29.10 22.37 -6.00
CA PRO A 13 -28.40 21.10 -6.06
C PRO A 13 -27.13 21.21 -5.20
N PHE A 14 -27.09 20.46 -4.11
CA PHE A 14 -25.87 20.23 -3.34
C PHE A 14 -24.90 19.47 -4.26
N LEU A 15 -23.96 20.19 -4.86
CA LEU A 15 -22.79 19.60 -5.47
C LEU A 15 -21.99 18.92 -4.35
N LEU A 16 -22.19 17.61 -4.22
CA LEU A 16 -21.31 16.77 -3.43
C LEU A 16 -19.95 16.79 -4.11
N SER A 17 -19.10 17.74 -3.72
CA SER A 17 -17.68 17.70 -3.97
C SER A 17 -17.14 16.46 -3.27
N ALA A 18 -17.07 15.34 -3.98
CA ALA A 18 -16.28 14.21 -3.55
C ALA A 18 -14.83 14.69 -3.53
N CYS A 19 -14.30 15.01 -2.35
CA CYS A 19 -12.87 15.25 -2.20
C CYS A 19 -12.17 13.99 -2.69
N ALA A 20 -11.44 14.09 -3.81
CA ALA A 20 -10.55 13.03 -4.23
C ALA A 20 -9.59 12.71 -3.07
N GLY A 21 -9.34 11.42 -2.84
CA GLY A 21 -8.37 11.01 -1.82
C GLY A 21 -6.96 11.52 -2.14
N PRO A 22 -6.02 11.41 -1.19
CA PRO A 22 -4.66 11.90 -1.37
C PRO A 22 -4.02 11.30 -2.61
N GLU A 23 -3.33 12.13 -3.38
CA GLU A 23 -2.58 11.70 -4.55
C GLU A 23 -1.08 11.71 -4.28
N VAL A 24 -0.36 10.70 -4.78
CA VAL A 24 1.08 10.57 -4.48
C VAL A 24 1.89 11.79 -4.94
N ARG A 25 1.45 12.47 -6.01
CA ARG A 25 2.08 13.69 -6.54
C ARG A 25 2.12 14.85 -5.55
N GLU A 26 1.24 14.88 -4.55
CA GLU A 26 1.24 15.90 -3.50
C GLU A 26 2.54 15.88 -2.69
N TYR A 27 3.22 14.71 -2.62
CA TYR A 27 4.48 14.52 -1.92
C TYR A 27 5.71 14.85 -2.79
N ALA A 28 5.57 15.31 -4.03
CA ALA A 28 6.70 15.44 -4.97
C ALA A 28 7.87 16.32 -4.47
N GLN A 29 7.57 17.28 -3.60
CA GLN A 29 8.59 18.19 -3.02
C GLN A 29 9.21 17.65 -1.73
N GLU A 30 8.65 16.60 -1.14
CA GLU A 30 9.13 16.01 0.11
C GLU A 30 10.50 15.36 -0.06
N ARG A 31 11.18 15.22 1.08
CA ARG A 31 12.52 14.63 1.19
C ARG A 31 12.54 13.65 2.38
N PRO A 32 13.40 12.62 2.34
CA PRO A 32 14.31 12.23 1.25
C PRO A 32 13.56 11.74 -0.02
N GLN A 33 14.20 11.79 -1.18
CA GLN A 33 13.59 11.22 -2.40
C GLN A 33 13.68 9.69 -2.38
N LEU A 34 12.55 9.04 -2.62
CA LEU A 34 12.44 7.59 -2.64
C LEU A 34 12.80 7.04 -4.03
N ASP A 35 13.85 6.22 -4.06
CA ASP A 35 14.17 5.31 -5.17
C ASP A 35 14.15 3.87 -4.64
N LEU A 36 13.22 3.04 -5.16
CA LEU A 36 13.08 1.65 -4.72
C LEU A 36 14.33 0.82 -5.02
N ARG A 37 15.07 1.18 -6.09
CA ARG A 37 16.31 0.52 -6.51
C ARG A 37 17.45 0.75 -5.52
N GLN A 38 17.33 1.77 -4.68
CA GLN A 38 18.29 2.08 -3.62
C GLN A 38 17.80 1.57 -2.27
N TYR A 39 16.54 1.86 -1.92
CA TYR A 39 16.00 1.52 -0.60
C TYR A 39 15.88 0.01 -0.41
N PHE A 40 15.29 -0.69 -1.38
CA PHE A 40 15.14 -2.15 -1.37
C PHE A 40 16.32 -2.84 -2.06
N ASN A 41 17.56 -2.41 -1.78
CA ASN A 41 18.77 -3.06 -2.28
C ASN A 41 19.73 -3.35 -1.12
N GLY A 42 19.86 -4.63 -0.78
CA GLY A 42 20.51 -5.11 0.44
C GLY A 42 19.52 -5.68 1.46
N PRO A 43 20.00 -5.97 2.68
CA PRO A 43 19.20 -6.51 3.77
C PRO A 43 18.31 -5.47 4.45
N LEU A 44 17.06 -5.85 4.75
CA LEU A 44 16.10 -5.06 5.54
C LEU A 44 15.38 -5.96 6.53
N VAL A 45 14.87 -5.35 7.60
CA VAL A 45 13.91 -6.00 8.51
C VAL A 45 12.66 -5.15 8.61
N GLY A 46 11.51 -5.80 8.59
CA GLY A 46 10.22 -5.19 8.81
C GLY A 46 9.56 -5.70 10.09
N HIS A 47 8.87 -4.81 10.80
CA HIS A 47 8.04 -5.15 11.96
C HIS A 47 6.63 -4.63 11.74
N GLY A 48 5.63 -5.52 11.73
CA GLY A 48 4.28 -5.16 11.35
C GLY A 48 3.19 -5.81 12.17
N VAL A 49 2.01 -5.21 12.06
CA VAL A 49 0.76 -5.70 12.64
C VAL A 49 -0.34 -5.67 11.59
N PHE A 50 -1.20 -6.68 11.61
CA PHE A 50 -2.48 -6.66 10.90
C PHE A 50 -3.60 -6.38 11.88
N THR A 51 -4.44 -5.43 11.53
CA THR A 51 -5.57 -4.95 12.32
C THR A 51 -6.85 -5.14 11.52
N ASP A 52 -7.87 -5.77 12.10
CA ASP A 52 -9.16 -5.93 11.43
C ASP A 52 -9.96 -4.62 11.37
N ARG A 53 -11.07 -4.61 10.65
CA ARG A 53 -12.02 -3.47 10.55
C ARG A 53 -12.55 -2.93 11.88
N SER A 54 -12.40 -3.65 13.00
CA SER A 54 -12.78 -3.20 14.33
C SER A 54 -11.63 -2.53 15.09
N GLY A 55 -10.45 -2.40 14.47
CA GLY A 55 -9.26 -1.84 15.10
C GLY A 55 -8.51 -2.84 15.98
N ARG A 56 -8.87 -4.13 15.96
CA ARG A 56 -8.23 -5.15 16.78
C ARG A 56 -7.03 -5.76 16.07
N VAL A 57 -5.89 -5.83 16.75
CA VAL A 57 -4.72 -6.54 16.25
C VAL A 57 -5.02 -8.03 16.17
N LYS A 58 -4.94 -8.60 14.96
CA LYS A 58 -5.20 -10.01 14.67
C LYS A 58 -3.93 -10.81 14.41
N ALA A 59 -2.89 -10.15 13.91
CA ALA A 59 -1.58 -10.76 13.73
C ALA A 59 -0.46 -9.73 13.96
N ARG A 60 0.69 -10.22 14.41
CA ARG A 60 1.95 -9.48 14.45
C ARG A 60 2.98 -10.30 13.70
N PHE A 61 3.87 -9.66 12.98
CA PHE A 61 4.86 -10.37 12.19
C PHE A 61 6.17 -9.59 12.10
N VAL A 62 7.25 -10.34 11.91
CA VAL A 62 8.55 -9.83 11.49
C VAL A 62 8.79 -10.33 10.08
N VAL A 63 9.25 -9.46 9.18
CA VAL A 63 9.66 -9.84 7.83
C VAL A 63 11.14 -9.56 7.65
N ARG A 64 11.91 -10.57 7.26
CA ARG A 64 13.31 -10.40 6.86
C ARG A 64 13.36 -10.33 5.35
N MET A 65 14.05 -9.33 4.82
CA MET A 65 14.02 -9.05 3.39
C MET A 65 15.43 -8.90 2.83
N VAL A 66 15.63 -9.37 1.61
CA VAL A 66 16.85 -9.11 0.85
C VAL A 66 16.49 -8.71 -0.57
N GLY A 67 16.74 -7.44 -0.87
CA GLY A 67 16.55 -6.89 -2.20
C GLY A 67 17.83 -6.90 -3.01
N ARG A 68 17.71 -7.14 -4.32
CA ARG A 68 18.82 -7.10 -5.29
C ARG A 68 18.34 -6.45 -6.57
N TRP A 69 19.00 -5.37 -6.96
CA TRP A 69 18.69 -4.64 -8.19
C TRP A 69 19.83 -4.71 -9.21
N GLN A 70 19.47 -4.85 -10.48
CA GLN A 70 20.36 -4.81 -11.64
C GLN A 70 19.72 -3.92 -12.71
N GLY A 71 20.21 -2.68 -12.81
CA GLY A 71 19.59 -1.66 -13.66
C GLY A 71 18.13 -1.43 -13.26
N GLU A 72 17.21 -1.66 -14.18
CA GLU A 72 15.77 -1.44 -13.98
C GLU A 72 15.02 -2.67 -13.47
N GLN A 73 15.70 -3.78 -13.18
CA GLN A 73 15.10 -5.02 -12.71
C GLN A 73 15.52 -5.32 -11.27
N GLY A 74 14.56 -5.71 -10.43
CA GLY A 74 14.77 -5.99 -9.02
C GLY A 74 14.18 -7.33 -8.61
N VAL A 75 14.81 -8.00 -7.65
CA VAL A 75 14.24 -9.12 -6.90
C VAL A 75 14.25 -8.78 -5.43
N LEU A 76 13.09 -8.86 -4.78
CA LEU A 76 12.94 -8.64 -3.34
C LEU A 76 12.36 -9.91 -2.72
N GLU A 77 13.21 -10.59 -1.95
CA GLU A 77 12.82 -11.79 -1.21
C GLU A 77 12.36 -11.39 0.18
N GLU A 78 11.22 -11.91 0.62
CA GLU A 78 10.56 -11.57 1.87
C GLU A 78 10.25 -12.87 2.63
N ASP A 79 10.80 -13.01 3.83
CA ASP A 79 10.57 -14.13 4.75
C ASP A 79 9.81 -13.64 5.98
N PHE A 80 8.52 -13.96 6.04
CA PHE A 80 7.62 -13.58 7.11
C PHE A 80 7.62 -14.62 8.23
N GLU A 81 7.64 -14.13 9.47
CA GLU A 81 7.50 -14.91 10.69
C GLU A 81 6.41 -14.26 11.55
N TYR A 82 5.28 -14.97 11.69
CA TYR A 82 4.13 -14.51 12.43
C TYR A 82 4.23 -14.89 13.91
N SER A 83 3.59 -14.11 14.77
CA SER A 83 3.59 -14.35 16.22
C SER A 83 2.91 -15.66 16.65
N ASP A 84 2.15 -16.30 15.75
CA ASP A 84 1.52 -17.61 15.94
C ASP A 84 2.40 -18.77 15.44
N GLY A 85 3.62 -18.49 14.96
CA GLY A 85 4.58 -19.46 14.47
C GLY A 85 4.47 -19.77 12.97
N ARG A 86 3.45 -19.24 12.26
CA ARG A 86 3.36 -19.39 10.81
C ARG A 86 4.52 -18.68 10.12
N LYS A 87 4.95 -19.26 8.99
CA LYS A 87 5.98 -18.68 8.13
C LYS A 87 5.46 -18.62 6.71
N GLU A 88 5.71 -17.50 6.05
CA GLU A 88 5.33 -17.28 4.66
C GLU A 88 6.53 -16.69 3.92
N ARG A 89 6.65 -16.98 2.63
CA ARG A 89 7.70 -16.41 1.78
C ARG A 89 7.06 -15.78 0.56
N ARG A 90 7.47 -14.56 0.24
CA ARG A 90 7.11 -13.88 -1.01
C ARG A 90 8.38 -13.46 -1.74
N VAL A 91 8.37 -13.58 -3.06
CA VAL A 91 9.48 -13.12 -3.90
C VAL A 91 8.90 -12.22 -4.97
N TRP A 92 9.16 -10.92 -4.83
CA TRP A 92 8.80 -9.94 -5.84
C TRP A 92 9.83 -9.87 -6.95
N ARG A 93 9.35 -9.85 -8.19
CA ARG A 93 10.10 -9.43 -9.37
C ARG A 93 9.62 -8.04 -9.75
N LEU A 94 10.47 -7.05 -9.54
CA LEU A 94 10.16 -5.63 -9.68
C LEU A 94 10.78 -5.09 -10.98
N THR A 95 10.08 -4.15 -11.61
CA THR A 95 10.58 -3.40 -12.77
C THR A 95 10.38 -1.91 -12.52
N HIS A 96 11.44 -1.12 -12.67
CA HIS A 96 11.32 0.33 -12.76
C HIS A 96 10.99 0.73 -14.19
N GLN A 97 9.95 1.55 -14.36
CA GLN A 97 9.37 1.92 -15.66
C GLN A 97 9.66 3.39 -16.02
N GLY A 98 10.51 4.06 -15.26
CA GLY A 98 10.78 5.50 -15.40
C GLY A 98 9.73 6.38 -14.73
N ASP A 99 10.07 7.65 -14.51
CA ASP A 99 9.20 8.69 -13.93
C ASP A 99 8.54 8.28 -12.59
N GLY A 100 9.25 7.53 -11.76
CA GLY A 100 8.73 7.02 -10.49
C GLY A 100 7.67 5.93 -10.63
N ARG A 101 7.43 5.40 -11.84
CA ARG A 101 6.55 4.24 -12.05
C ARG A 101 7.31 2.93 -11.83
N TYR A 102 6.63 1.99 -11.21
CA TYR A 102 7.15 0.66 -10.93
C TYR A 102 6.06 -0.38 -11.17
N SER A 103 6.47 -1.59 -11.50
CA SER A 103 5.57 -2.74 -11.50
C SER A 103 6.20 -3.96 -10.85
N GLY A 104 5.36 -4.91 -10.44
CA GLY A 104 5.81 -6.04 -9.64
C GLY A 104 4.98 -7.30 -9.86
N ARG A 105 5.65 -8.46 -9.83
CA ARG A 105 5.02 -9.77 -9.89
C ARG A 105 5.50 -10.66 -8.75
N ALA A 106 4.60 -11.47 -8.21
CA ALA A 106 4.90 -12.51 -7.24
C ALA A 106 3.91 -13.68 -7.45
N ASP A 107 4.24 -14.87 -6.95
CA ASP A 107 3.47 -16.09 -7.22
C ASP A 107 2.04 -16.05 -6.65
N ASP A 108 1.85 -15.29 -5.57
CA ASP A 108 0.58 -15.08 -4.87
C ASP A 108 -0.14 -13.79 -5.31
N VAL A 109 0.39 -13.06 -6.29
CA VAL A 109 -0.22 -11.84 -6.83
C VAL A 109 -0.95 -12.16 -8.14
N VAL A 110 -2.19 -11.69 -8.25
CA VAL A 110 -2.97 -11.77 -9.48
C VAL A 110 -2.55 -10.65 -10.43
N GLY A 111 -2.03 -11.01 -11.60
CA GLY A 111 -1.60 -10.04 -12.60
C GLY A 111 -0.29 -9.36 -12.23
N GLU A 112 -0.32 -8.04 -12.15
CA GLU A 112 0.86 -7.22 -11.90
C GLU A 112 0.52 -6.07 -10.96
N ALA A 113 1.33 -5.92 -9.91
CA ALA A 113 1.28 -4.79 -9.01
C ALA A 113 1.74 -3.52 -9.72
N GLN A 114 1.13 -2.39 -9.37
CA GLN A 114 1.41 -1.08 -9.96
C GLN A 114 1.84 -0.10 -8.86
N GLY A 115 2.94 0.60 -9.11
CA GLY A 115 3.54 1.55 -8.20
C GLY A 115 3.72 2.91 -8.83
N GLN A 116 3.44 3.97 -8.07
CA GLN A 116 3.86 5.33 -8.39
C GLN A 116 4.51 5.95 -7.18
N ALA A 117 5.75 6.45 -7.35
CA ALA A 117 6.49 7.20 -6.36
C ALA A 117 6.55 8.68 -6.73
N ALA A 118 6.57 9.55 -5.72
CA ALA A 118 6.88 10.97 -5.84
C ALA A 118 7.41 11.49 -4.49
N GLY A 119 8.53 12.22 -4.53
CA GLY A 119 9.23 12.67 -3.32
C GLY A 119 9.57 11.49 -2.43
N ASN A 120 9.12 11.50 -1.18
CA ASN A 120 9.37 10.42 -0.21
C ASN A 120 8.30 9.31 -0.22
N ALA A 121 7.25 9.43 -1.03
CA ALA A 121 6.09 8.55 -0.97
C ALA A 121 6.05 7.58 -2.15
N LEU A 122 5.49 6.38 -1.91
CA LEU A 122 5.10 5.39 -2.90
C LEU A 122 3.66 4.96 -2.61
N ARG A 123 2.83 4.89 -3.65
CA ARG A 123 1.56 4.17 -3.62
C ARG A 123 1.69 2.89 -4.45
N TRP A 124 1.39 1.74 -3.86
CA TRP A 124 1.56 0.43 -4.44
C TRP A 124 0.26 -0.38 -4.37
N GLY A 125 -0.30 -0.74 -5.52
CA GLY A 125 -1.58 -1.42 -5.62
C GLY A 125 -1.45 -2.80 -6.24
N TYR A 126 -2.08 -3.81 -5.65
CA TYR A 126 -2.06 -5.19 -6.15
C TYR A 126 -3.25 -6.02 -5.64
N THR A 127 -3.46 -7.19 -6.24
CA THR A 127 -4.45 -8.17 -5.75
C THR A 127 -3.71 -9.42 -5.28
N LEU A 128 -3.89 -9.78 -4.01
CA LEU A 128 -3.25 -10.91 -3.36
C LEU A 128 -4.20 -12.11 -3.27
N LYS A 129 -3.69 -13.31 -3.52
CA LYS A 129 -4.36 -14.58 -3.22
C LYS A 129 -4.11 -14.95 -1.76
N LEU A 130 -5.09 -14.67 -0.90
CA LEU A 130 -5.02 -14.92 0.54
C LEU A 130 -5.70 -16.26 0.89
N PRO A 131 -4.96 -17.29 1.36
CA PRO A 131 -5.56 -18.51 1.88
C PRO A 131 -6.18 -18.27 3.27
N VAL A 132 -7.45 -18.60 3.44
CA VAL A 132 -8.18 -18.54 4.72
C VAL A 132 -9.06 -19.79 4.83
N ASP A 133 -8.84 -20.61 5.85
CA ASP A 133 -9.63 -21.81 6.17
C ASP A 133 -9.85 -22.74 4.96
N GLY A 134 -8.79 -22.99 4.19
CA GLY A 134 -8.81 -23.88 3.02
C GLY A 134 -9.44 -23.28 1.76
N LYS A 135 -9.84 -22.00 1.78
CA LYS A 135 -10.29 -21.25 0.59
C LYS A 135 -9.30 -20.14 0.27
N VAL A 136 -9.13 -19.85 -1.02
CA VAL A 136 -8.28 -18.74 -1.48
C VAL A 136 -9.17 -17.57 -1.86
N TYR A 137 -8.90 -16.41 -1.27
CA TYR A 137 -9.62 -15.16 -1.53
C TYR A 137 -8.70 -14.18 -2.26
N GLU A 138 -9.20 -13.60 -3.34
CA GLU A 138 -8.56 -12.44 -3.95
C GLU A 138 -8.91 -11.18 -3.14
N VAL A 139 -7.88 -10.52 -2.63
CA VAL A 139 -7.97 -9.33 -1.77
C VAL A 139 -7.14 -8.22 -2.39
N GLN A 140 -7.73 -7.03 -2.53
CA GLN A 140 -7.05 -5.84 -3.03
C GLN A 140 -6.26 -5.17 -1.91
N PHE A 141 -5.00 -4.86 -2.19
CA PHE A 141 -4.10 -4.09 -1.35
C PHE A 141 -3.85 -2.71 -1.96
N ASP A 142 -3.96 -1.67 -1.14
CA ASP A 142 -3.58 -0.28 -1.44
C ASP A 142 -2.58 0.19 -0.39
N ASP A 143 -1.30 0.06 -0.74
CA ASP A 143 -0.16 0.31 0.14
C ASP A 143 0.33 1.73 -0.06
N TRP A 144 0.38 2.49 1.03
CA TRP A 144 1.12 3.73 1.09
C TRP A 144 2.40 3.53 1.86
N MET A 145 3.52 3.92 1.26
CA MET A 145 4.83 3.87 1.87
C MET A 145 5.44 5.27 1.91
N TRP A 146 6.03 5.63 3.03
CA TRP A 146 6.72 6.91 3.22
C TRP A 146 8.12 6.66 3.75
N LEU A 147 9.12 7.10 3.00
CA LEU A 147 10.51 7.12 3.43
C LEU A 147 10.68 8.24 4.46
N VAL A 148 10.91 7.86 5.71
CA VAL A 148 11.07 8.79 6.84
C VAL A 148 12.48 9.37 6.84
N ASP A 149 13.47 8.49 6.67
CA ASP A 149 14.88 8.81 6.55
C ASP A 149 15.58 7.79 5.65
N GLU A 150 16.91 7.84 5.55
CA GLU A 150 17.70 6.93 4.69
C GLU A 150 17.56 5.44 5.04
N ARG A 151 17.09 5.11 6.25
CA ARG A 151 16.99 3.74 6.78
C ARG A 151 15.54 3.30 7.00
N VAL A 152 14.68 4.18 7.48
CA VAL A 152 13.33 3.84 7.96
C VAL A 152 12.28 4.26 6.94
N MET A 153 11.42 3.31 6.58
CA MET A 153 10.22 3.54 5.77
C MET A 153 9.02 2.99 6.51
N LEU A 154 7.94 3.77 6.56
CA LEU A 154 6.66 3.33 7.10
C LEU A 154 5.74 2.91 5.97
N ASN A 155 5.00 1.83 6.18
CA ASN A 155 3.98 1.34 5.29
C ASN A 155 2.64 1.25 6.03
N LYS A 156 1.60 1.71 5.34
CA LYS A 156 0.20 1.51 5.71
C LYS A 156 -0.53 0.94 4.51
N ALA A 157 -0.97 -0.31 4.61
CA ALA A 157 -1.69 -1.00 3.56
C ALA A 157 -3.14 -1.23 3.95
N ARG A 158 -4.07 -0.84 3.08
CA ARG A 158 -5.50 -1.15 3.24
C ARG A 158 -5.85 -2.40 2.46
N MET A 159 -6.54 -3.33 3.11
CA MET A 159 -7.05 -4.55 2.51
C MET A 159 -8.54 -4.43 2.23
N SER A 160 -8.97 -4.72 1.01
CA SER A 160 -10.39 -4.71 0.65
C SER A 160 -10.78 -5.87 -0.25
N LYS A 161 -12.07 -6.20 -0.27
CA LYS A 161 -12.64 -7.16 -1.21
C LYS A 161 -14.00 -6.69 -1.69
N PHE A 162 -14.19 -6.62 -3.00
CA PHE A 162 -15.42 -6.07 -3.62
C PHE A 162 -15.79 -4.68 -3.09
N GLY A 163 -14.78 -3.86 -2.78
CA GLY A 163 -14.97 -2.51 -2.21
C GLY A 163 -15.23 -2.47 -0.70
N PHE A 164 -15.35 -3.61 -0.03
CA PHE A 164 -15.51 -3.66 1.43
C PHE A 164 -14.15 -3.75 2.13
N ASP A 165 -13.96 -2.89 3.14
CA ASP A 165 -12.77 -2.91 3.98
C ASP A 165 -12.69 -4.20 4.82
N LEU A 166 -11.51 -4.82 4.81
CA LEU A 166 -11.20 -6.02 5.59
C LEU A 166 -10.30 -5.69 6.80
N GLY A 167 -9.50 -4.63 6.70
CA GLY A 167 -8.54 -4.24 7.70
C GLY A 167 -7.30 -3.57 7.09
N GLU A 168 -6.30 -3.36 7.95
CA GLU A 168 -5.08 -2.63 7.60
C GLU A 168 -3.83 -3.38 8.08
N VAL A 169 -2.75 -3.28 7.32
CA VAL A 169 -1.41 -3.64 7.77
C VAL A 169 -0.63 -2.35 8.02
N THR A 170 -0.01 -2.26 9.20
CA THR A 170 0.95 -1.20 9.54
C THR A 170 2.30 -1.85 9.75
N LEU A 171 3.32 -1.35 9.05
CA LEU A 171 4.63 -1.97 8.97
C LEU A 171 5.72 -0.90 8.93
N SER A 172 6.79 -1.10 9.69
CA SER A 172 8.02 -0.31 9.57
C SER A 172 9.10 -1.18 8.96
N PHE A 173 9.77 -0.68 7.92
CA PHE A 173 10.95 -1.27 7.32
C PHE A 173 12.20 -0.52 7.76
N THR A 174 13.27 -1.25 8.08
CA THR A 174 14.57 -0.69 8.49
C THR A 174 15.69 -1.35 7.71
N ARG A 175 16.45 -0.55 6.96
CA ARG A 175 17.70 -0.99 6.30
C ARG A 175 18.78 -1.33 7.33
N GLN A 176 19.46 -2.45 7.10
CA GLN A 176 20.55 -2.94 7.95
C GLN A 176 21.89 -2.35 7.52
#